data_AF-A0A972EQI9-F1
#
_entry.id   AF-A0A972EQI9-F1
#
_cell.length_a   1.000
_cell.length_b   1.000
_cell.length_c   1.000
_cell.angle_alpha   90.00
_cell.angle_beta   90.00
_cell.angle_gamma   90.00
#
_symmetry.space_group_name_H-M   'P 1'
#
loop_
_entity.id
_entity.type
_entity.pdbx_description
1 polymer ?
#
loop_
_entity_poly.entity_id
_entity_poly.type
_entity_poly.pdbx_seq_one_letter_code
_entity_poly.pdbx_strand_id
1 'polypeptide(L)'
;LFMGDTGSMALGGLIAMFFLITKTPLFAPFVAIIYVAESLSVIIQRVYYKRTQKRIFLMAPIHHHFEQMGMSETMIVVMFSVITFVGLVVSLLMYYV
;
A
#
# COMPACT_ATOMS: atom_id res chain seq x y z
N LEU A 1 7.35 -20.15 -3.10
CA LEU A 1 6.03 -20.11 -3.78
C LEU A 1 5.61 -18.65 -3.89
N PHE A 2 5.23 -18.17 -5.08
CA PHE A 2 4.75 -16.80 -5.28
C PHE A 2 3.23 -16.76 -5.24
N MET A 3 2.66 -15.64 -4.77
CA MET A 3 1.22 -15.45 -4.61
C MET A 3 0.46 -15.41 -5.96
N GLY A 4 1.05 -14.77 -6.96
CA GLY A 4 0.45 -14.57 -8.29
C GLY A 4 -0.75 -13.62 -8.31
N ASP A 5 -1.29 -13.40 -9.51
CA ASP A 5 -2.41 -12.48 -9.72
C ASP A 5 -3.71 -13.00 -9.09
N THR A 6 -3.95 -14.33 -9.15
CA THR A 6 -5.13 -14.96 -8.53
C THR A 6 -5.20 -14.68 -7.04
N GLY A 7 -4.10 -14.84 -6.31
CA GLY A 7 -4.06 -14.57 -4.88
C GLY A 7 -4.21 -13.08 -4.58
N SER A 8 -3.42 -12.23 -5.24
CA SER A 8 -3.37 -10.80 -4.94
C SER A 8 -4.70 -10.09 -5.24
N MET A 9 -5.33 -10.39 -6.38
CA MET A 9 -6.65 -9.84 -6.71
C MET A 9 -7.75 -10.37 -5.78
N ALA A 10 -7.72 -11.66 -5.42
CA ALA A 10 -8.68 -12.24 -4.48
C ALA A 10 -8.59 -11.59 -3.10
N LEU A 11 -7.39 -11.41 -2.54
CA LEU A 11 -7.23 -10.76 -1.22
C LEU A 11 -7.64 -9.28 -1.26
N GLY A 12 -7.26 -8.55 -2.31
CA GLY A 12 -7.68 -7.15 -2.49
C GLY A 12 -9.21 -7.01 -2.56
N GLY A 13 -9.87 -7.87 -3.33
CA GLY A 13 -11.33 -7.91 -3.45
C GLY A 13 -12.02 -8.27 -2.14
N LEU A 14 -11.49 -9.25 -1.40
CA LEU A 14 -12.03 -9.66 -0.10
C LEU A 14 -11.98 -8.49 0.90
N ILE A 15 -10.83 -7.81 1.02
CA ILE A 15 -10.65 -6.69 1.94
C ILE A 15 -11.60 -5.54 1.57
N ALA A 16 -11.73 -5.20 0.29
CA ALA A 16 -12.66 -4.17 -0.16
C ALA A 16 -14.13 -4.54 0.15
N MET A 17 -14.51 -5.79 -0.12
CA MET A 17 -15.86 -6.30 0.18
C MET A 17 -16.16 -6.24 1.69
N PHE A 18 -15.19 -6.60 2.53
CA PHE A 18 -15.34 -6.56 3.98
C PHE A 18 -15.76 -5.15 4.46
N PHE A 19 -15.06 -4.10 4.04
CA PHE A 19 -15.38 -2.72 4.40
C PHE A 19 -16.74 -2.23 3.88
N LEU A 20 -17.18 -2.75 2.72
CA LEU A 20 -18.49 -2.41 2.18
C LEU A 20 -19.62 -3.08 2.96
N ILE A 21 -19.47 -4.36 3.32
CA ILE A 21 -20.48 -5.12 4.08
C ILE A 21 -20.61 -4.57 5.50
N THR A 22 -19.50 -4.22 6.15
CA THR A 22 -19.50 -3.60 7.48
C THR A 22 -19.98 -2.15 7.47
N LYS A 23 -20.22 -1.56 6.29
CA LYS A 23 -20.57 -0.14 6.11
C LYS A 23 -19.54 0.82 6.71
N THR A 24 -18.25 0.43 6.69
CA THR A 24 -17.13 1.23 7.20
C THR A 24 -16.11 1.58 6.11
N PRO A 25 -16.51 2.07 4.91
CA PRO A 25 -15.59 2.31 3.80
C PRO A 25 -14.54 3.40 4.10
N LEU A 26 -14.87 4.37 4.97
CA LEU A 26 -13.96 5.45 5.36
C LEU A 26 -12.73 4.97 6.13
N PHE A 27 -12.78 3.76 6.70
CA PHE A 27 -11.67 3.16 7.44
C PHE A 27 -10.70 2.37 6.54
N ALA A 28 -11.13 2.02 5.32
CA ALA A 28 -10.32 1.23 4.40
C ALA A 28 -8.94 1.85 4.09
N PRO A 29 -8.79 3.18 3.88
CA PRO A 29 -7.49 3.79 3.62
C PRO A 29 -6.49 3.66 4.79
N PHE A 30 -6.97 3.57 6.03
CA PHE A 30 -6.10 3.42 7.21
C PHE A 30 -5.56 2.00 7.31
N VAL A 31 -6.43 1.00 7.09
CA VAL A 31 -6.04 -0.42 7.14
C VAL A 31 -5.23 -0.82 5.90
N ALA A 32 -5.55 -0.26 4.73
CA ALA A 32 -4.87 -0.53 3.46
C ALA A 32 -3.82 0.54 3.10
N ILE A 33 -3.26 1.24 4.09
CA ILE A 33 -2.40 2.42 3.87
C ILE A 33 -1.21 2.13 2.94
N ILE A 34 -0.56 0.97 3.11
CA ILE A 34 0.55 0.55 2.24
C ILE A 34 0.07 0.23 0.82
N TYR A 35 -1.11 -0.40 0.66
CA TYR A 35 -1.65 -0.74 -0.66
C TYR A 35 -1.96 0.54 -1.45
N VAL A 36 -2.54 1.52 -0.75
CA VAL A 36 -2.82 2.85 -1.30
C VAL A 36 -1.52 3.57 -1.64
N ALA A 37 -0.52 3.58 -0.75
CA ALA A 37 0.77 4.24 -1.00
C ALA A 37 1.52 3.64 -2.21
N GLU A 38 1.58 2.31 -2.30
CA GLU A 38 2.16 1.58 -3.43
C GLU A 38 1.48 1.95 -4.74
N SER A 39 0.14 1.92 -4.77
CA SER A 39 -0.66 2.26 -5.96
C SER A 39 -0.50 3.74 -6.35
N LEU A 40 -0.53 4.65 -5.38
CA LEU A 40 -0.34 6.08 -5.59
C LEU A 40 1.07 6.38 -6.10
N SER A 41 2.10 5.71 -5.59
CA SER A 41 3.47 5.90 -6.06
C SER A 41 3.61 5.63 -7.56
N VAL A 42 2.95 4.59 -8.07
CA VAL A 42 2.94 4.24 -9.50
C VAL A 42 2.18 5.27 -10.33
N ILE A 43 1.03 5.75 -9.83
CA ILE A 43 0.23 6.77 -10.51
C ILE A 43 1.02 8.08 -10.59
N ILE A 44 1.58 8.54 -9.47
CA ILE A 44 2.38 9.77 -9.39
C ILE A 44 3.60 9.65 -10.30
N GLN A 45 4.34 8.54 -10.23
CA GLN A 45 5.51 8.31 -11.08
C GLN A 45 5.14 8.37 -12.56
N ARG A 46 4.06 7.69 -12.99
CA ARG A 46 3.65 7.69 -14.41
C ARG A 46 3.19 9.07 -14.87
N VAL A 47 2.39 9.78 -14.08
CA VAL A 47 1.91 11.13 -14.41
C VAL A 47 3.08 12.12 -14.49
N TYR A 48 4.00 12.05 -13.54
CA TYR A 48 5.17 12.94 -13.48
C TYR A 48 6.13 12.66 -14.64
N TYR A 49 6.43 11.39 -14.92
CA TYR A 49 7.31 11.01 -16.03
C TYR A 49 6.72 11.43 -17.37
N LYS A 50 5.40 11.27 -17.58
CA LYS A 50 4.74 11.71 -18.81
C LYS A 50 4.88 13.21 -19.06
N ARG A 51 4.86 14.04 -18.01
CA ARG A 51 4.95 15.51 -18.11
C ARG A 51 6.37 16.05 -18.17
N THR A 52 7.30 15.45 -17.44
CA THR A 52 8.64 16.01 -17.23
C THR A 52 9.77 15.18 -17.83
N GLN A 53 9.48 13.94 -18.26
CA GLN A 53 10.47 12.91 -18.63
C GLN A 53 11.50 12.62 -17.53
N LYS A 54 11.21 13.02 -16.29
CA LYS A 54 12.03 12.76 -15.11
C LYS A 54 11.28 11.82 -14.16
N ARG A 55 12.03 11.09 -13.36
CA ARG A 55 11.51 10.18 -12.33
C ARG A 55 11.49 10.91 -10.98
N ILE A 56 10.40 10.82 -10.23
CA ILE A 56 10.31 11.43 -8.89
C ILE A 56 10.77 10.44 -7.81
N PHE A 57 10.43 9.16 -7.97
CA PHE A 57 11.00 8.04 -7.22
C PHE A 57 12.08 7.36 -8.07
N LEU A 58 13.11 6.80 -7.42
CA LEU A 58 14.17 6.04 -8.10
C LEU A 58 13.57 4.90 -8.94
N MET A 59 12.57 4.22 -8.38
CA MET A 59 11.75 3.21 -9.03
C MET A 59 10.35 3.24 -8.40
N ALA A 60 9.31 2.91 -9.17
CA ALA A 60 7.97 2.69 -8.65
C ALA A 60 7.58 1.24 -8.97
N PRO A 61 6.91 0.51 -8.04
CA PRO A 61 6.31 1.00 -6.80
C PRO A 61 7.28 1.38 -5.67
N ILE A 62 6.77 1.93 -4.57
CA ILE A 62 7.61 2.58 -3.54
C ILE A 62 8.52 1.62 -2.77
N HIS A 63 8.20 0.34 -2.62
CA HIS A 63 9.15 -0.64 -2.05
C HIS A 63 10.44 -0.73 -2.87
N HIS A 64 10.38 -0.73 -4.21
CA HIS A 64 11.58 -0.71 -5.04
C HIS A 64 12.37 0.60 -4.90
N HIS A 65 11.70 1.73 -4.61
CA HIS A 65 12.42 2.96 -4.30
C HIS A 65 13.33 2.78 -3.08
N PHE A 66 12.83 2.10 -2.04
CA PHE A 66 13.57 1.79 -0.83
C PHE A 66 14.70 0.78 -1.06
N GLU A 67 14.49 -0.24 -1.91
CA GLU A 67 15.54 -1.18 -2.32
C GLU A 67 16.68 -0.45 -3.05
N GLN A 68 16.36 0.46 -3.95
CA GLN A 68 17.35 1.27 -4.69
C GLN A 68 18.13 2.24 -3.78
N MET A 69 17.61 2.55 -2.58
CA MET A 69 18.33 3.29 -1.54
C MET A 69 19.24 2.40 -0.68
N GLY A 70 19.28 1.08 -0.95
CA GLY A 70 20.16 0.13 -0.28
C GLY A 70 19.54 -0.60 0.91
N MET A 71 18.23 -0.49 1.15
CA MET A 71 17.57 -1.26 2.20
C MET A 71 17.32 -2.70 1.76
N SER A 72 17.46 -3.65 2.69
CA SER A 72 17.17 -5.06 2.41
C SER A 72 15.67 -5.30 2.31
N GLU A 73 15.28 -6.21 1.41
CA GLU A 73 13.87 -6.59 1.19
C GLU A 73 13.18 -6.98 2.50
N THR A 74 13.85 -7.77 3.35
CA THR A 74 13.32 -8.18 4.67
C THR A 74 13.04 -6.98 5.58
N MET A 75 13.92 -5.97 5.58
CA MET A 75 13.70 -4.76 6.37
C MET A 75 12.48 -3.97 5.87
N ILE A 76 12.32 -3.85 4.55
CA ILE A 76 11.19 -3.16 3.93
C ILE A 76 9.87 -3.86 4.26
N VAL A 77 9.84 -5.19 4.15
CA VAL A 77 8.65 -6.00 4.51
C VAL A 77 8.27 -5.80 5.98
N VAL A 78 9.25 -5.82 6.90
CA VAL A 78 8.99 -5.58 8.33
C VAL A 78 8.49 -4.16 8.56
N MET A 79 9.13 -3.15 7.97
CA MET A 79 8.72 -1.75 8.09
C MET A 79 7.29 -1.53 7.59
N PHE A 80 6.94 -2.07 6.42
CA PHE A 80 5.58 -1.96 5.85
C PHE A 80 4.55 -2.69 6.71
N SER A 81 4.92 -3.83 7.30
CA SER A 81 4.07 -4.56 8.23
C SER A 81 3.80 -3.76 9.51
N VAL A 82 4.83 -3.11 10.08
CA VAL A 82 4.69 -2.25 11.26
C VAL A 82 3.80 -1.04 10.95
N ILE A 83 4.00 -0.37 9.80
CA ILE A 83 3.15 0.75 9.38
C ILE A 83 1.69 0.32 9.23
N THR A 84 1.45 -0.84 8.61
CA THR A 84 0.10 -1.40 8.44
C THR A 84 -0.54 -1.74 9.78
N PHE A 85 0.23 -2.32 10.71
CA PHE A 85 -0.24 -2.63 12.06
C PHE A 85 -0.63 -1.36 12.84
N VAL A 86 0.19 -0.31 12.77
CA VAL A 86 -0.12 0.98 13.39
C VAL A 86 -1.39 1.59 12.77
N GLY A 87 -1.52 1.56 11.43
CA GLY A 87 -2.73 2.01 10.73
C GLY A 87 -4.00 1.26 11.18
N LEU A 88 -3.88 -0.05 11.41
CA LEU A 88 -4.97 -0.86 11.95
C LEU A 88 -5.34 -0.45 13.38
N VAL A 89 -4.37 -0.23 14.27
CA VAL A 89 -4.64 0.22 15.65
C VAL A 89 -5.33 1.59 15.65
N VAL A 90 -4.87 2.53 14.82
CA VAL A 90 -5.50 3.86 14.68
C VAL A 90 -6.93 3.73 14.15
N SER A 91 -7.15 2.93 13.11
CA SER A 91 -8.48 2.66 12.57
C SER A 91 -9.42 2.07 13.61
N LEU A 92 -8.92 1.17 14.45
CA LEU A 92 -9.71 0.53 15.49
C LEU A 92 -10.06 1.53 16.60
N LEU A 93 -9.10 2.34 17.05
CA LEU A 93 -9.37 3.40 18.03
C LEU A 93 -10.40 4.41 17.51
N MET A 94 -10.26 4.86 16.25
CA MET A 94 -11.22 5.77 15.63
C MET A 94 -12.62 5.16 15.45
N TYR A 95 -12.73 3.83 15.37
CA TYR A 95 -14.02 3.16 15.25
C TYR A 95 -14.80 3.13 16.58
N TYR A 96 -14.09 3.14 17.72
CA TYR A 96 -14.70 3.09 19.05
C TYR A 96 -14.91 4.46 19.70
N VAL A 97 -14.36 5.53 19.12
CA VAL A 97 -14.57 6.93 19.52
C VAL A 97 -15.75 7.52 18.76
#